data_AF-A0A967J5Y9-F1
#
_entry.id   AF-A0A967J5Y9-F1
#
_cell.length_a   1.000
_cell.length_b   1.000
_cell.length_c   1.000
_cell.angle_alpha   90.00
_cell.angle_beta   90.00
_cell.angle_gamma   90.00
#
_symmetry.space_group_name_H-M   'P 1'
#
loop_
_entity.id
_entity.type
_entity.pdbx_description
1 polymer ?
#
loop_
_entity_poly.entity_id
_entity_poly.type
_entity_poly.pdbx_seq_one_letter_code
_entity_poly.pdbx_strand_id
1 'polypeptide(L)' 'RIDVPSERRAVEAGPTVVAGVAWAPLRGVEAVEVRVDEGPWLEADVTEPASDRAWVQWRVTADLAAGER' A
#
# COMPACT_ATOMS: atom_id res chain seq x y z
N ARG A 1 3.90 -6.50 0.87
CA ARG A 1 3.19 -6.71 2.16
C ARG A 1 2.51 -5.40 2.53
N ILE A 2 1.29 -5.46 3.06
CA ILE A 2 0.57 -4.31 3.59
C ILE A 2 0.70 -4.33 5.12
N ASP A 3 1.11 -3.21 5.71
CA ASP A 3 1.39 -3.08 7.15
C ASP A 3 0.45 -2.11 7.86
N VAL A 4 -0.11 -1.16 7.11
CA VAL A 4 -1.03 -0.14 7.60
C VAL A 4 -2.29 -0.19 6.73
N PRO A 5 -3.48 -0.19 7.34
CA PRO A 5 -3.74 -0.31 8.78
C PRO A 5 -3.25 -1.65 9.36
N SER A 6 -2.88 -1.66 10.64
CA SER A 6 -2.42 -2.89 11.29
C SER A 6 -3.52 -3.96 11.28
N GLU A 7 -3.14 -5.24 11.22
CA GLU A 7 -4.10 -6.34 11.22
C GLU A 7 -5.12 -6.21 12.38
N ARG A 8 -6.40 -6.46 12.08
CA ARG A 8 -7.54 -6.39 13.01
C ARG A 8 -7.82 -5.02 13.62
N ARG A 9 -7.20 -3.94 13.13
CA ARG A 9 -7.62 -2.56 13.43
C ARG A 9 -8.96 -2.31 12.74
N ALA A 10 -9.98 -1.89 13.49
CA ALA A 10 -11.18 -1.31 12.90
C ALA A 10 -10.81 0.05 12.27
N VAL A 11 -11.23 0.25 11.03
CA VAL A 11 -10.95 1.44 10.23
C VAL A 11 -12.28 2.12 9.94
N GLU A 12 -12.35 3.42 10.20
CA GLU A 12 -13.54 4.21 9.86
C GLU A 12 -13.61 4.44 8.36
N ALA A 13 -14.83 4.56 7.83
CA ALA A 13 -15.03 4.89 6.41
C ALA A 13 -14.45 6.27 6.08
N GLY A 14 -13.95 6.42 4.86
CA GLY A 14 -13.35 7.63 4.32
C GLY A 14 -11.86 7.50 4.01
N PRO A 15 -11.16 8.63 3.81
CA PRO A 15 -9.76 8.66 3.40
C PRO A 15 -8.85 7.99 4.44
N THR A 16 -8.23 6.89 4.05
CA THR A 16 -7.35 6.08 4.90
C THR A 16 -6.01 5.90 4.24
N VAL A 17 -4.93 6.06 5.02
CA VAL A 17 -3.59 5.69 4.58
C VAL A 17 -3.43 4.17 4.62
N VAL A 18 -3.12 3.60 3.46
CA VAL A 18 -2.68 2.23 3.31
C VAL A 18 -1.20 2.25 2.98
N ALA A 19 -0.39 1.48 3.69
CA ALA A 19 1.06 1.50 3.51
C ALA A 19 1.69 0.15 3.79
N GLY A 20 2.91 -0.04 3.32
CA GLY A 20 3.66 -1.25 3.58
C GLY A 20 5.02 -1.26 2.92
N VAL A 21 5.47 -2.47 2.60
CA VAL A 21 6.77 -2.73 1.96
C VAL A 21 6.63 -3.56 0.70
N ALA A 22 7.46 -3.29 -0.29
CA ALA A 22 7.58 -4.08 -1.52
C ALA A 22 9.05 -4.47 -1.73
N TRP A 23 9.29 -5.65 -2.32
CA TRP A 23 10.64 -6.17 -2.50
C TRP A 23 10.75 -6.98 -3.78
N ALA A 24 11.73 -6.62 -4.61
CA ALA A 24 12.06 -7.29 -5.86
C ALA A 24 13.58 -7.18 -6.09
N PRO A 25 14.40 -8.00 -5.40
CA PRO A 25 15.85 -7.88 -5.45
C PRO A 25 16.40 -8.09 -6.86
N LEU A 26 17.42 -7.30 -7.21
CA LEU A 26 18.09 -7.24 -8.53
C LEU A 26 17.20 -6.79 -9.70
N ARG A 27 15.88 -6.69 -9.50
CA ARG A 27 14.92 -6.23 -10.52
C ARG A 27 14.42 -4.81 -10.26
N GLY A 28 14.31 -4.43 -8.98
CA GLY A 28 13.70 -3.18 -8.56
C GLY A 28 12.18 -3.26 -8.51
N VAL A 29 11.59 -2.31 -7.78
CA VAL A 29 10.14 -2.07 -7.77
C VAL A 29 9.91 -0.79 -8.56
N GLU A 30 9.25 -0.91 -9.71
CA GLU A 30 8.94 0.25 -10.56
C GLU A 30 7.76 1.05 -10.00
N ALA A 31 6.70 0.35 -9.58
CA ALA A 31 5.53 0.95 -8.97
C ALA A 31 4.89 -0.01 -7.97
N VAL A 32 4.07 0.56 -7.09
CA VAL A 32 3.11 -0.18 -6.27
C VAL A 32 1.74 0.42 -6.54
N GLU A 33 0.78 -0.42 -6.89
CA GLU A 33 -0.62 -0.02 -7.05
C GLU A 33 -1.47 -0.78 -6.05
N VAL A 34 -2.49 -0.10 -5.52
CA VAL A 34 -3.45 -0.66 -4.57
C VAL A 34 -4.84 -0.56 -5.16
N ARG A 35 -5.60 -1.65 -5.07
CA ARG A 35 -7.02 -1.66 -5.40
C ARG A 35 -7.83 -2.00 -4.17
N VAL A 36 -8.87 -1.20 -3.93
CA VAL A 36 -9.89 -1.46 -2.91
C VAL A 36 -11.09 -2.07 -3.63
N ASP A 37 -11.53 -3.23 -3.18
CA ASP A 37 -12.60 -4.02 -3.80
C ASP A 37 -12.43 -4.17 -5.31
N GLU A 38 -13.47 -3.83 -6.07
CA GLU A 38 -13.50 -3.83 -7.54
C GLU A 38 -13.28 -2.42 -8.14
N GLY A 39 -12.75 -1.50 -7.33
CA GLY A 39 -12.46 -0.12 -7.74
C GLY A 39 -11.28 0.02 -8.71
N PRO A 40 -10.91 1.26 -9.08
CA PRO A 40 -9.71 1.51 -9.86
C PRO A 40 -8.44 1.19 -9.07
N TRP A 41 -7.35 0.90 -9.79
CA TRP A 41 -6.01 0.87 -9.21
C TRP A 41 -5.57 2.30 -8.83
N LEU A 42 -4.98 2.43 -7.66
CA LEU A 42 -4.41 3.66 -7.13
C LEU A 42 -2.90 3.53 -7.08
N GLU A 43 -2.18 4.43 -7.75
CA GLU A 43 -0.73 4.49 -7.69
C GLU A 43 -0.27 5.00 -6.31
N ALA A 44 0.72 4.31 -5.72
CA ALA A 44 1.28 4.65 -4.42
C ALA A 44 2.56 5.47 -4.56
N ASP A 45 2.81 6.33 -3.58
CA ASP A 45 4.14 6.92 -3.37
C ASP A 45 5.11 5.80 -2.96
N VAL A 46 6.24 5.66 -3.66
CA VAL A 46 7.29 4.68 -3.35
C VAL A 46 8.58 5.40 -2.98
N THR A 47 9.23 4.96 -1.90
CA THR A 47 10.52 5.52 -1.49
C THR A 47 11.66 5.03 -2.39
N GLU A 48 12.72 5.82 -2.51
CA GLU A 48 13.96 5.37 -3.15
C GLU A 48 14.57 4.16 -2.41
N PRO A 49 15.01 3.12 -3.13
CA PRO A 49 15.62 1.96 -2.51
C PRO A 49 17.03 2.28 -2.00
N ALA A 50 17.37 1.78 -0.81
CA ALA A 50 18.72 1.95 -0.24
C ALA A 50 19.82 1.15 -0.98
N SER A 51 19.45 0.13 -1.76
CA SER A 51 20.32 -0.64 -2.65
C SER A 51 19.49 -1.45 -3.66
N ASP A 52 20.13 -2.06 -4.64
CA ASP A 52 19.53 -3.00 -5.61
C ASP A 52 18.88 -4.25 -4.98
N ARG A 53 19.13 -4.48 -3.69
CA ARG A 53 18.60 -5.61 -2.91
C ARG A 53 17.73 -5.16 -1.75
N ALA A 54 17.58 -3.86 -1.54
CA ALA A 54 16.73 -3.31 -0.49
C ALA A 54 15.24 -3.47 -0.84
N TRP A 55 14.43 -3.54 0.20
CA TRP A 55 12.99 -3.31 0.09
C TRP A 55 12.73 -1.79 0.02
N VAL A 56 11.57 -1.42 -0.50
CA VAL A 56 11.07 -0.05 -0.50
C VAL A 56 9.84 0.06 0.40
N GLN A 57 9.62 1.23 0.96
CA GLN A 57 8.35 1.61 1.58
C GLN A 57 7.43 2.18 0.51
N TRP A 58 6.13 1.98 0.71
CA TRP A 58 5.11 2.61 -0.11
C TRP A 58 3.92 3.05 0.73
N ARG A 59 3.19 4.06 0.25
CA ARG A 59 1.92 4.50 0.84
C ARG A 59 0.96 5.04 -0.22
N VAL A 60 -0.33 4.93 0.05
CA VAL A 60 -1.40 5.56 -0.74
C VAL A 60 -2.53 5.98 0.19
N THR A 61 -3.22 7.06 -0.14
CA THR A 61 -4.51 7.38 0.50
C THR A 61 -5.63 6.79 -0.34
N ALA A 62 -6.35 5.84 0.22
CA ALA A 62 -7.51 5.22 -0.40
C ALA A 62 -8.79 5.67 0.31
N ASP A 63 -9.86 5.93 -0.44
CA ASP A 63 -11.18 6.18 0.12
C ASP A 63 -11.85 4.83 0.40
N LEU A 64 -12.10 4.52 1.67
CA LEU A 64 -12.66 3.24 2.09
C LEU A 64 -14.15 3.38 2.40
N ALA A 65 -14.97 2.52 1.80
CA ALA A 65 -16.36 2.38 2.19
C ALA A 65 -16.50 1.74 3.58
N ALA A 66 -17.66 1.93 4.20
CA ALA A 66 -17.99 1.21 5.43
C ALA A 66 -18.01 -0.31 5.15
N GLY A 67 -17.30 -1.07 5.97
CA GLY A 67 -17.24 -2.52 5.85
C GLY A 67 -18.55 -3.22 6.25
N GLU A 68 -18.75 -4.41 5.69
CA GLU A 68 -19.84 -5.30 6.07
C GLU A 68 -19.48 -6.07 7.36
N ARG A 69 -20.50 -6.53 8.09
CA ARG A 69 -20.39 -7.15 9.43
C ARG A 69 -20.30 -8.66 9.36
#